data_AF-A0A7J2K706-F1
#
_entry.id   AF-A0A7J2K706-F1
#
_cell.length_a   1.000
_cell.length_b   1.000
_cell.length_c   1.000
_cell.angle_alpha   90.00
_cell.angle_beta   90.00
_cell.angle_gamma   90.00
#
_symmetry.space_group_name_H-M   'P 1'
#
loop_
_entity.id
_entity.type
_entity.pdbx_description
1 polymer ?
#
loop_
_entity_poly.entity_id
_entity_poly.type
_entity_poly.pdbx_seq_one_letter_code
_entity_poly.pdbx_strand_id
1 'polypeptide(L)'
;MNLRKRDHLKLSLELDVSFEEKTTWLEYVELIHRALPELNLDEVSTETSFLGNKFGMPFLIEAMTGGIPEAAKINGNLAEAAERFSIPMEVGSQRAAIGDEKLEYTFKVARERAPNLFLIANLSGVQLVKDGVEVAEKAVEMIEANAISIHLNPLQELIQPEGSTEFR
;
A
#
# COMPACT_ATOMS: atom_id res chain seq x y z
N MET A 1 13.26 14.87 2.64
CA MET A 1 12.34 13.80 2.21
C MET A 1 12.98 12.41 2.26
N ASN A 2 14.20 12.20 1.72
CA ASN A 2 14.86 10.88 1.71
C ASN A 2 15.20 10.30 3.10
N LEU A 3 15.62 11.13 4.07
CA LEU A 3 15.86 10.69 5.45
C LEU A 3 14.59 10.12 6.10
N ARG A 4 13.49 10.88 6.06
CA ARG A 4 12.18 10.48 6.59
C ARG A 4 11.70 9.11 6.09
N LYS A 5 11.75 8.87 4.77
CA LYS A 5 11.29 7.59 4.19
C LYS A 5 12.17 6.41 4.61
N ARG A 6 13.48 6.63 4.72
CA ARG A 6 14.41 5.62 5.23
C ARG A 6 14.17 5.35 6.71
N ASP A 7 13.90 6.39 7.49
CA ASP A 7 13.62 6.26 8.92
C ASP A 7 12.31 5.51 9.15
N HIS A 8 11.25 5.76 8.37
CA HIS A 8 10.02 4.97 8.45
C HIS A 8 10.29 3.47 8.26
N LEU A 9 11.00 3.09 7.20
CA LEU A 9 11.35 1.67 6.98
C LEU A 9 12.19 1.11 8.12
N LYS A 10 13.20 1.85 8.56
CA LYS A 10 14.11 1.39 9.61
C LYS A 10 13.37 1.21 10.94
N LEU A 11 12.62 2.22 11.37
CA LEU A 11 11.88 2.19 12.64
C LEU A 11 10.82 1.09 12.63
N SER A 12 10.10 0.90 11.53
CA SER A 12 9.12 -0.19 11.40
C SER A 12 9.73 -1.59 11.41
N LEU A 13 11.01 -1.74 11.01
CA LEU A 13 11.70 -3.03 11.00
C LEU A 13 12.48 -3.33 12.27
N GLU A 14 13.06 -2.30 12.91
CA GLU A 14 14.02 -2.46 13.99
C GLU A 14 13.46 -2.14 15.38
N LEU A 15 12.38 -1.36 15.47
CA LEU A 15 11.79 -0.97 16.75
C LEU A 15 10.42 -1.61 16.95
N ASP A 16 10.05 -1.79 18.22
CA ASP A 16 8.67 -2.11 18.58
C ASP A 16 7.82 -0.84 18.50
N VAL A 17 7.23 -0.62 17.32
CA VAL A 17 6.32 0.48 17.03
C VAL A 17 4.85 0.04 17.04
N SER A 18 4.59 -1.20 17.49
CA SER A 18 3.24 -1.72 17.65
C SER A 18 2.54 -0.97 18.77
N PHE A 19 1.21 -1.00 18.76
CA PHE A 19 0.45 -0.42 19.86
C PHE A 19 0.68 -1.22 21.15
N GLU A 20 1.07 -0.54 22.24
CA GLU A 20 1.25 -1.18 23.56
C GLU A 20 -0.09 -1.48 24.24
N GLU A 21 -0.99 -0.48 24.31
CA GLU A 21 -2.27 -0.59 25.03
C GLU A 21 -3.49 -0.75 24.12
N LYS A 22 -3.39 -0.34 22.85
CA LYS A 22 -4.51 -0.41 21.91
C LYS A 22 -4.48 -1.72 21.15
N THR A 23 -5.62 -2.37 21.06
CA THR A 23 -5.82 -3.59 20.27
C THR A 23 -6.65 -3.31 19.02
N THR A 24 -6.73 -4.29 18.12
CA THR A 24 -7.57 -4.24 16.91
C THR A 24 -9.03 -4.58 17.18
N TRP A 25 -9.37 -4.94 18.42
CA TRP A 25 -10.65 -5.51 18.85
C TRP A 25 -10.99 -6.87 18.22
N LEU A 26 -10.06 -7.47 17.47
CA LEU A 26 -10.25 -8.81 16.92
C LEU A 26 -10.31 -9.90 18.01
N GLU A 27 -9.82 -9.61 19.22
CA GLU A 27 -9.96 -10.50 20.39
C GLU A 27 -11.42 -10.66 20.85
N TYR A 28 -12.31 -9.76 20.42
CA TYR A 28 -13.76 -9.85 20.68
C TYR A 28 -14.53 -10.51 19.54
N VAL A 29 -13.86 -10.95 18.48
CA VAL A 29 -14.46 -11.62 17.33
C VAL A 29 -14.18 -13.11 17.42
N GLU A 30 -15.22 -13.91 17.68
CA GLU A 30 -15.12 -15.38 17.70
C GLU A 30 -15.76 -15.99 16.45
N LEU A 31 -15.00 -16.83 15.75
CA LEU A 31 -15.53 -17.66 14.67
C LEU A 31 -16.06 -18.97 15.27
N ILE A 32 -17.38 -19.18 15.19
CA ILE A 32 -18.01 -20.37 15.76
C ILE A 32 -17.54 -21.62 15.03
N HIS A 33 -16.85 -22.51 15.76
CA HIS A 33 -16.34 -23.76 15.21
C HIS A 33 -17.48 -24.69 14.72
N ARG A 34 -17.28 -25.29 13.54
CA ARG A 34 -18.14 -26.34 12.98
C ARG A 34 -17.41 -27.68 13.04
N ALA A 35 -17.79 -28.53 14.01
CA ALA A 35 -17.17 -29.84 14.21
C ALA A 35 -17.47 -30.86 13.10
N LEU A 36 -18.55 -30.62 12.34
CA LEU A 36 -18.96 -31.42 11.18
C LEU A 36 -19.19 -30.46 10.01
N PRO A 37 -18.12 -30.06 9.29
CA PRO A 37 -18.23 -29.07 8.21
C PRO A 37 -18.87 -29.62 6.93
N GLU A 38 -18.95 -30.95 6.78
CA GLU A 38 -19.51 -31.63 5.58
C GLU A 38 -18.93 -31.10 4.26
N LEU A 39 -17.63 -30.76 4.26
CA LEU A 39 -16.90 -30.12 3.16
C LEU A 39 -15.51 -30.74 3.02
N ASN A 40 -15.02 -30.91 1.78
CA ASN A 40 -13.63 -31.26 1.54
C ASN A 40 -12.73 -30.02 1.45
N LEU A 41 -11.50 -30.10 1.97
CA LEU A 41 -10.60 -28.95 2.01
C LEU A 41 -10.21 -28.44 0.60
N ASP A 42 -10.12 -29.34 -0.38
CA ASP A 42 -9.83 -29.03 -1.78
C ASP A 42 -10.99 -28.31 -2.50
N GLU A 43 -12.18 -28.29 -1.91
CA GLU A 43 -13.34 -27.52 -2.41
C GLU A 43 -13.36 -26.07 -1.88
N VAL A 44 -12.50 -25.74 -0.91
CA VAL A 44 -12.39 -24.37 -0.37
C VAL A 44 -11.70 -23.46 -1.38
N SER A 45 -12.43 -22.45 -1.87
CA SER A 45 -11.88 -21.39 -2.70
C SER A 45 -11.66 -20.11 -1.90
N THR A 46 -10.50 -19.49 -2.09
CA THR A 46 -10.18 -18.14 -1.59
C THR A 46 -10.42 -17.07 -2.65
N GLU A 47 -10.88 -17.44 -3.84
CA GLU A 47 -11.10 -16.48 -4.92
C GLU A 47 -12.14 -15.44 -4.53
N THR A 48 -11.91 -14.19 -4.94
CA THR A 48 -12.85 -13.09 -4.72
C THR A 48 -12.90 -12.17 -5.92
N SER A 49 -13.79 -11.19 -5.89
CA SER A 49 -13.86 -10.14 -6.92
C SER A 49 -13.99 -8.77 -6.28
N PHE A 50 -13.24 -7.81 -6.79
CA PHE A 50 -13.25 -6.43 -6.31
C PHE A 50 -12.93 -5.47 -7.47
N LEU A 51 -13.62 -4.32 -7.54
CA LEU A 51 -13.50 -3.34 -8.63
C LEU A 51 -13.57 -3.96 -10.05
N GLY A 52 -14.46 -4.94 -10.25
CA GLY A 52 -14.65 -5.62 -11.54
C GLY A 52 -13.53 -6.60 -11.93
N ASN A 53 -12.59 -6.88 -11.03
CA ASN A 53 -11.46 -7.79 -11.25
C ASN A 53 -11.57 -9.02 -10.34
N LYS A 54 -10.96 -10.14 -10.76
CA LYS A 54 -10.87 -11.37 -9.96
C LYS A 54 -9.51 -11.47 -9.26
N PHE A 55 -9.51 -11.97 -8.04
CA PHE A 55 -8.32 -12.16 -7.22
C PHE A 55 -8.27 -13.57 -6.65
N GLY A 56 -7.05 -14.07 -6.44
CA GLY A 56 -6.83 -15.41 -5.89
C GLY A 56 -7.14 -15.50 -4.39
N MET A 57 -7.08 -14.39 -3.66
CA MET A 57 -7.28 -14.34 -2.21
C MET A 57 -7.94 -13.01 -1.77
N PRO A 58 -8.67 -12.98 -0.64
CA PRO A 58 -9.41 -11.81 -0.17
C PRO A 58 -8.56 -10.86 0.68
N PHE A 59 -7.34 -10.56 0.25
CA PHE A 59 -6.46 -9.58 0.88
C PHE A 59 -5.55 -8.92 -0.16
N LEU A 60 -4.89 -7.83 0.25
CA LEU A 60 -3.95 -7.07 -0.57
C LEU A 60 -2.72 -6.67 0.24
N ILE A 61 -1.67 -6.24 -0.45
CA ILE A 61 -0.50 -5.59 0.17
C ILE A 61 -0.76 -4.09 0.20
N GLU A 62 -0.81 -3.49 1.40
CA GLU A 62 -1.10 -2.06 1.59
C GLU A 62 0.16 -1.18 1.45
N ALA A 63 -0.04 0.13 1.30
CA ALA A 63 1.00 1.12 1.02
C ALA A 63 2.12 1.16 2.07
N MET A 64 3.36 0.90 1.65
CA MET A 64 4.52 0.98 2.54
C MET A 64 5.57 2.00 2.10
N THR A 65 6.14 1.86 0.90
CA THR A 65 7.38 2.57 0.56
C THR A 65 7.56 2.90 -0.94
N GLY A 66 8.67 3.56 -1.24
CA GLY A 66 9.05 4.12 -2.53
C GLY A 66 9.64 5.52 -2.34
N GLY A 67 10.50 6.01 -3.22
CA GLY A 67 11.17 7.30 -3.10
C GLY A 67 12.56 7.25 -2.46
N ILE A 68 13.12 6.06 -2.23
CA ILE A 68 14.54 5.85 -1.87
C ILE A 68 15.06 4.59 -2.58
N PRO A 69 16.38 4.43 -2.81
CA PRO A 69 16.92 3.33 -3.59
C PRO A 69 16.57 1.93 -3.06
N GLU A 70 16.57 1.74 -1.75
CA GLU A 70 16.27 0.46 -1.09
C GLU A 70 14.82 0.04 -1.33
N ALA A 71 13.91 1.01 -1.46
CA ALA A 71 12.51 0.77 -1.71
C ALA A 71 12.25 0.13 -3.08
N ALA A 72 13.11 0.34 -4.07
CA ALA A 72 12.95 -0.30 -5.38
C ALA A 72 13.02 -1.83 -5.27
N LYS A 73 13.93 -2.35 -4.45
CA LYS A 73 14.05 -3.79 -4.20
C LYS A 73 12.83 -4.32 -3.45
N ILE A 74 12.34 -3.57 -2.45
CA ILE A 74 11.17 -3.95 -1.66
C ILE A 74 9.93 -4.01 -2.55
N ASN A 75 9.63 -2.94 -3.29
CA ASN A 75 8.47 -2.85 -4.16
C ASN A 75 8.52 -3.92 -5.27
N GLY A 76 9.69 -4.15 -5.86
CA GLY A 76 9.86 -5.20 -6.87
C GLY A 76 9.58 -6.61 -6.33
N ASN A 77 10.12 -6.95 -5.16
CA ASN A 77 9.91 -8.27 -4.57
C ASN A 77 8.45 -8.50 -4.14
N LEU A 78 7.80 -7.48 -3.58
CA LEU A 78 6.39 -7.55 -3.20
C LEU A 78 5.49 -7.69 -4.42
N ALA A 79 5.80 -6.99 -5.51
CA ALA A 79 5.03 -7.06 -6.76
C ALA A 79 5.09 -8.47 -7.38
N GLU A 80 6.28 -9.08 -7.46
CA GLU A 80 6.43 -10.46 -7.95
C GLU A 80 5.62 -11.46 -7.11
N ALA A 81 5.65 -11.30 -5.78
CA ALA A 81 4.86 -12.13 -4.88
C ALA A 81 3.35 -11.91 -5.09
N ALA A 82 2.92 -10.65 -5.18
CA ALA A 82 1.52 -10.29 -5.35
C ALA A 82 0.94 -10.84 -6.67
N GLU A 83 1.68 -10.75 -7.77
CA GLU A 83 1.25 -11.31 -9.05
C GLU A 83 1.15 -12.84 -9.00
N ARG A 84 2.13 -13.51 -8.38
CA ARG A 84 2.11 -14.96 -8.20
C ARG A 84 0.85 -15.45 -7.46
N PHE A 85 0.40 -14.71 -6.45
CA PHE A 85 -0.81 -15.05 -5.69
C PHE A 85 -2.09 -14.38 -6.22
N SER A 86 -1.98 -13.59 -7.30
CA SER A 86 -3.08 -12.82 -7.87
C SER A 86 -3.82 -11.98 -6.82
N ILE A 87 -3.06 -11.25 -5.99
CA ILE A 87 -3.57 -10.30 -5.00
C ILE A 87 -3.18 -8.86 -5.38
N PRO A 88 -3.98 -7.84 -5.05
CA PRO A 88 -3.61 -6.45 -5.31
C PRO A 88 -2.40 -6.00 -4.50
N MET A 89 -1.69 -4.98 -5.00
CA MET A 89 -0.64 -4.29 -4.28
C MET A 89 -0.77 -2.78 -4.42
N GLU A 90 -0.67 -2.09 -3.29
CA GLU A 90 -0.58 -0.64 -3.21
C GLU A 90 0.87 -0.20 -2.99
N VAL A 91 1.33 0.78 -3.77
CA VAL A 91 2.65 1.39 -3.56
C VAL A 91 2.60 2.43 -2.44
N GLY A 92 3.74 2.77 -1.84
CA GLY A 92 3.79 3.89 -0.90
C GLY A 92 3.47 5.24 -1.58
N SER A 93 3.27 6.28 -0.78
CA SER A 93 2.98 7.63 -1.30
C SER A 93 3.98 8.09 -2.37
N GLN A 94 3.45 8.38 -3.55
CA GLN A 94 4.20 8.78 -4.75
C GLN A 94 4.61 10.26 -4.75
N ARG A 95 4.30 11.01 -3.67
CA ARG A 95 4.69 12.41 -3.46
C ARG A 95 6.14 12.70 -3.83
N ALA A 96 7.05 11.83 -3.42
CA ALA A 96 8.47 12.00 -3.64
C ALA A 96 8.84 11.95 -5.13
N ALA A 97 8.27 11.00 -5.88
CA ALA A 97 8.54 10.84 -7.30
C ALA A 97 7.85 11.92 -8.15
N ILE A 98 6.66 12.39 -7.75
CA ILE A 98 6.01 13.54 -8.40
C ILE A 98 6.87 14.81 -8.29
N GLY A 99 7.58 15.00 -7.17
CA GLY A 99 8.49 16.13 -6.97
C GLY A 99 9.90 15.94 -7.54
N ASP A 100 10.32 14.70 -7.82
CA ASP A 100 11.63 14.35 -8.36
C ASP A 100 11.54 13.06 -9.20
N GLU A 101 11.49 13.22 -10.53
CA GLU A 101 11.36 12.13 -11.50
C GLU A 101 12.46 11.07 -11.36
N LYS A 102 13.64 11.44 -10.81
CA LYS A 102 14.74 10.49 -10.56
C LYS A 102 14.37 9.41 -9.56
N LEU A 103 13.27 9.56 -8.82
CA LEU A 103 12.77 8.59 -7.85
C LEU A 103 11.68 7.68 -8.41
N GLU A 104 11.15 7.93 -9.61
CA GLU A 104 10.07 7.13 -10.20
C GLU A 104 10.42 5.66 -10.33
N TYR A 105 11.68 5.33 -10.64
CA TYR A 105 12.13 3.95 -10.79
C TYR A 105 11.85 3.10 -9.53
N THR A 106 11.79 3.72 -8.36
CA THR A 106 11.51 3.03 -7.09
C THR A 106 10.03 2.60 -6.96
N PHE A 107 9.16 3.11 -7.82
CA PHE A 107 7.74 2.76 -7.93
C PHE A 107 7.47 1.94 -9.21
N LYS A 108 7.98 2.40 -10.36
CA LYS A 108 7.85 1.74 -11.67
C LYS A 108 8.29 0.28 -11.68
N VAL A 109 9.31 -0.04 -10.88
CA VAL A 109 9.80 -1.41 -10.68
C VAL A 109 8.70 -2.42 -10.31
N ALA A 110 7.61 -1.98 -9.66
CA ALA A 110 6.47 -2.85 -9.36
C ALA A 110 5.76 -3.33 -10.64
N ARG A 111 5.44 -2.41 -11.56
CA ARG A 111 4.84 -2.76 -12.87
C ARG A 111 5.83 -3.51 -13.76
N GLU A 112 7.11 -3.11 -13.76
CA GLU A 112 8.15 -3.76 -14.56
C GLU A 112 8.34 -5.24 -14.22
N ARG A 113 8.29 -5.59 -12.93
CA ARG A 113 8.45 -6.97 -12.46
C ARG A 113 7.15 -7.76 -12.43
N ALA A 114 6.02 -7.07 -12.38
CA ALA A 114 4.71 -7.69 -12.30
C ALA A 114 3.72 -7.06 -13.30
N PRO A 115 3.85 -7.38 -14.60
CA PRO A 115 3.13 -6.68 -15.67
C PRO A 115 1.61 -6.77 -15.59
N ASN A 116 1.06 -7.84 -15.01
CA ASN A 116 -0.40 -8.06 -14.93
C ASN A 116 -0.96 -7.76 -13.53
N LEU A 117 -0.12 -7.33 -12.60
CA LEU A 117 -0.54 -7.06 -11.22
C LEU A 117 -1.58 -5.94 -11.17
N PHE A 118 -2.60 -6.11 -10.34
CA PHE A 118 -3.50 -5.02 -10.00
C PHE A 118 -2.78 -4.06 -9.05
N LEU A 119 -2.33 -2.92 -9.58
CA LEU A 119 -1.59 -1.92 -8.83
C LEU A 119 -2.51 -0.79 -8.37
N ILE A 120 -2.29 -0.33 -7.14
CA ILE A 120 -2.98 0.80 -6.55
C ILE A 120 -1.96 1.93 -6.34
N ALA A 121 -2.20 3.07 -6.97
CA ALA A 121 -1.42 4.29 -6.78
C ALA A 121 -1.74 4.89 -5.40
N ASN A 122 -0.84 5.68 -4.81
CA ASN A 122 -1.07 6.26 -3.49
C ASN A 122 -0.64 7.73 -3.41
N LEU A 123 -1.57 8.58 -2.94
CA LEU A 123 -1.38 10.02 -2.74
C LEU A 123 -2.01 10.47 -1.42
N SER A 124 -1.52 11.54 -0.81
CA SER A 124 -2.20 12.11 0.38
C SER A 124 -3.36 13.02 -0.03
N GLY A 125 -4.39 13.06 0.82
CA GLY A 125 -5.50 14.00 0.63
C GLY A 125 -5.05 15.48 0.62
N VAL A 126 -4.04 15.82 1.43
CA VAL A 126 -3.47 17.19 1.48
C VAL A 126 -2.87 17.59 0.12
N GLN A 127 -2.16 16.67 -0.54
CA GLN A 127 -1.61 16.94 -1.87
C GLN A 127 -2.71 17.09 -2.92
N LEU A 128 -3.73 16.25 -2.88
CA LEU A 128 -4.84 16.31 -3.83
C LEU A 128 -5.56 17.67 -3.74
N VAL A 129 -5.79 18.18 -2.53
CA VAL A 129 -6.39 19.51 -2.31
C VAL A 129 -5.50 20.62 -2.84
N LYS A 130 -4.19 20.53 -2.62
CA LYS A 130 -3.23 21.57 -2.99
C LYS A 130 -2.95 21.63 -4.49
N ASP A 131 -2.72 20.48 -5.11
CA ASP A 131 -2.14 20.37 -6.44
C ASP A 131 -3.18 19.94 -7.50
N GLY A 132 -4.43 19.65 -7.09
CA GLY A 132 -5.54 19.32 -8.00
C GLY A 132 -5.61 17.84 -8.41
N VAL A 133 -6.48 17.53 -9.37
CA VAL A 133 -6.67 16.15 -9.84
C VAL A 133 -5.50 15.67 -10.70
N GLU A 134 -4.75 16.59 -11.30
CA GLU A 134 -3.63 16.31 -12.20
C GLU A 134 -2.51 15.55 -11.48
N VAL A 135 -2.33 15.76 -10.17
CA VAL A 135 -1.35 14.98 -9.40
C VAL A 135 -1.78 13.53 -9.18
N ALA A 136 -3.10 13.27 -9.11
CA ALA A 136 -3.63 11.91 -9.05
C ALA A 136 -3.44 11.18 -10.38
N GLU A 137 -3.69 11.86 -11.50
CA GLU A 137 -3.45 11.32 -12.84
C GLU A 137 -1.98 10.92 -13.02
N LYS A 138 -1.04 11.80 -12.65
CA LYS A 138 0.40 11.49 -12.67
C LYS A 138 0.77 10.29 -11.80
N ALA A 139 0.17 10.15 -10.62
CA ALA A 139 0.41 9.00 -9.76
C ALA A 139 -0.08 7.69 -10.41
N VAL A 140 -1.26 7.71 -11.03
CA VAL A 140 -1.81 6.56 -11.76
C VAL A 140 -0.93 6.21 -12.96
N GLU A 141 -0.57 7.19 -13.79
CA GLU A 141 0.24 6.99 -14.99
C GLU A 141 1.64 6.45 -14.66
N MET A 142 2.26 6.91 -13.57
CA MET A 142 3.62 6.52 -13.17
C MET A 142 3.81 5.00 -13.07
N ILE A 143 2.79 4.25 -12.64
CA ILE A 143 2.87 2.79 -12.45
C ILE A 143 1.82 2.03 -13.27
N GLU A 144 1.12 2.72 -14.18
CA GLU A 144 -0.03 2.19 -14.91
C GLU A 144 -1.05 1.56 -13.94
N ALA A 145 -1.43 2.31 -12.91
CA ALA A 145 -2.26 1.80 -11.82
C ALA A 145 -3.69 1.48 -12.27
N ASN A 146 -4.30 0.49 -11.63
CA ASN A 146 -5.69 0.09 -11.84
C ASN A 146 -6.66 0.85 -10.92
N ALA A 147 -6.15 1.37 -9.80
CA ALA A 147 -6.89 2.19 -8.85
C ALA A 147 -5.96 3.21 -8.18
N ILE A 148 -6.53 4.15 -7.44
CA ILE A 148 -5.79 5.09 -6.59
C ILE A 148 -6.38 5.13 -5.19
N SER A 149 -5.51 5.16 -4.20
CA SER A 149 -5.80 5.34 -2.79
C SER A 149 -5.39 6.74 -2.36
N ILE A 150 -6.30 7.41 -1.65
CA ILE A 150 -6.08 8.72 -1.05
C ILE A 150 -5.98 8.53 0.45
N HIS A 151 -4.75 8.52 0.98
CA HIS A 151 -4.53 8.28 2.40
C HIS A 151 -4.79 9.53 3.23
N LEU A 152 -5.29 9.31 4.45
CA LEU A 152 -5.52 10.32 5.47
C LEU A 152 -4.65 10.01 6.68
N ASN A 153 -3.70 10.88 6.97
CA ASN A 153 -2.74 10.70 8.05
C ASN A 153 -2.61 11.94 8.96
N PRO A 154 -3.70 12.62 9.35
CA PRO A 154 -3.61 13.93 10.02
C PRO A 154 -2.86 13.90 11.35
N LEU A 155 -3.02 12.83 12.13
CA LEU A 155 -2.27 12.67 13.38
C LEU A 155 -0.77 12.51 13.12
N GLN A 156 -0.40 11.72 12.10
CA GLN A 156 1.00 11.54 11.71
C GLN A 156 1.61 12.87 11.28
N GLU A 157 0.91 13.64 10.43
CA GLU A 157 1.38 14.95 9.99
C GLU A 157 1.45 15.96 11.14
N LEU A 158 0.57 15.88 12.14
CA LEU A 158 0.61 16.77 13.31
C LEU A 158 1.84 16.55 14.19
N ILE A 159 2.27 15.30 14.36
CA ILE A 159 3.39 14.95 15.26
C ILE A 159 4.75 14.92 14.55
N GLN A 160 4.75 14.83 13.21
CA GLN A 160 5.96 14.80 12.41
C GLN A 160 6.57 16.22 12.31
N PRO A 161 7.88 16.42 12.56
CA PRO A 161 8.50 17.75 12.57
C PRO A 161 8.27 18.58 11.30
N GLU A 162 8.19 17.92 10.14
CA GLU A 162 7.98 18.51 8.83
C GLU A 162 6.57 18.26 8.24
N GLY A 163 5.63 17.78 9.05
CA GLY A 163 4.30 17.43 8.58
C GLY A 163 3.44 18.64 8.21
N SER A 164 2.47 18.42 7.34
CA SER A 164 1.51 19.43 6.88
C SER A 164 0.19 19.31 7.63
N THR A 165 -0.23 20.38 8.29
CA THR A 165 -1.48 20.45 9.06
C THR A 165 -2.63 21.14 8.31
N GLU A 166 -2.51 21.28 6.99
CA GLU A 166 -3.52 21.90 6.12
C GLU A 166 -4.56 20.86 5.68
N PHE A 167 -5.59 20.65 6.50
CA PHE A 167 -6.64 19.64 6.28
C PHE A 167 -8.00 20.20 5.85
N ARG A 168 -8.04 21.43 5.32
CA ARG A 168 -9.27 22.11 4.90
C ARG A 168 -9.48 22.01 3.40
#